data_AF-A0A4W3J5X8-F1
#
_entry.id   AF-A0A4W3J5X8-F1
#
_cell.length_a   1.000
_cell.length_b   1.000
_cell.length_c   1.000
_cell.angle_alpha   90.00
_cell.angle_beta   90.00
_cell.angle_gamma   90.00
#
_symmetry.space_group_name_H-M   'P 1'
#
loop_
_entity.id
_entity.type
_entity.pdbx_description
1 polymer ?
#
loop_
_entity_poly.entity_id
_entity_poly.type
_entity_poly.pdbx_seq_one_letter_code
_entity_poly.pdbx_strand_id
1 'polypeptide(L)'
;ISPLCSISLFILALLASAQSITPSDYLSSSDVERLIETLTQSFSDLESAYYTIVGLNKLGEEVPDEQGACDFLKSQVDSGDIDSLFYAAEASQVLSNCEIAVQNETRDQLLAAVSEDSSITQIYHAVGALSSFGLPLSSQEVIRTLGARISKDDNSLGIIHALFAASYLSQQADLRLIVEEIEDLVARLDDLGGVYLQFEEGIETTALFVAAAYKLSDHAGMEPTIKEDQVIQLVNAVFSKKHYATLSEAFSVACAAAALSQNQYHIPVIVVPEGPASVSHKNPSLKLHVTNVMSQSLHSAEVQLEYAKSPSTKATILQQSSFALKGDLFEMNFMEAKPPSGYYEFSVRVEGDSRFVANHVQLKVKVATEVGITNVDLSVVDKDQSIAPKTTRVIYPLKVKGILTADSHQNIALSFQLADVNTGAELTPHQTFVRLYNQKTGQEVVFVAEPDNKSLYKFDLDVSERKSEFGSVSGTYFLFLIIGDATIENPILWHVADITIRFPDEDAPTPVQLLNPYAPKPEIQHLFREPEKRPPTVVSNAFTALVIAPLLLLLILWAKLGVNISNFTFTPSTLIFHLGHAAMLGLMYVYWTHLNMFQTLKYLAVLGGITFFAGNRMLAQKAVKRLAH
;
A
#
# COMPACT_ATOMS: atom_id res chain seq x y z
N ILE A 1 32.39 -45.89 6.27
CA ILE A 1 31.81 -44.66 5.69
C ILE A 1 32.64 -44.36 4.45
N SER A 2 32.06 -44.58 3.28
CA SER A 2 32.74 -44.68 1.98
C SER A 2 33.14 -43.30 1.41
N PRO A 3 34.22 -43.22 0.60
CA PRO A 3 34.73 -41.97 0.04
C PRO A 3 33.89 -41.45 -1.15
N LEU A 4 32.77 -42.10 -1.47
CA LEU A 4 31.85 -41.66 -2.53
C LEU A 4 30.92 -40.52 -2.11
N CYS A 5 30.80 -40.22 -0.81
CA CYS A 5 29.92 -39.15 -0.33
C CYS A 5 30.53 -37.75 -0.44
N SER A 6 31.86 -37.64 -0.49
CA SER A 6 32.55 -36.34 -0.56
C SER A 6 32.64 -35.75 -1.98
N ILE A 7 32.46 -36.57 -3.02
CA ILE A 7 32.53 -36.10 -4.42
C ILE A 7 31.17 -35.55 -4.88
N SER A 8 30.06 -36.07 -4.36
CA SER A 8 28.71 -35.55 -4.69
C SER A 8 28.38 -34.23 -4.00
N LEU A 9 29.04 -33.87 -2.89
CA LEU A 9 28.89 -32.53 -2.29
C LEU A 9 29.73 -31.45 -2.99
N PHE A 10 30.79 -31.81 -3.72
CA PHE A 10 31.61 -30.85 -4.45
C PHE A 10 31.08 -30.52 -5.85
N ILE A 11 30.17 -31.34 -6.40
CA ILE A 11 29.53 -31.09 -7.70
C ILE A 11 28.18 -30.35 -7.55
N LEU A 12 27.60 -30.31 -6.35
CA LEU A 12 26.36 -29.54 -6.09
C LEU A 12 26.60 -28.05 -5.73
N ALA A 13 27.86 -27.61 -5.63
CA ALA A 13 28.24 -26.23 -5.32
C ALA A 13 28.54 -25.35 -6.57
N LEU A 14 28.30 -25.87 -7.79
CA LEU A 14 28.60 -25.18 -9.06
C LEU A 14 27.37 -24.83 -9.91
N LEU A 15 26.18 -24.82 -9.30
CA LEU A 15 24.96 -24.25 -9.89
C LEU A 15 24.35 -23.21 -8.93
N ALA A 16 25.19 -22.34 -8.36
CA ALA A 16 24.72 -21.00 -8.10
C ALA A 16 24.59 -20.34 -9.48
N SER A 17 23.39 -20.33 -10.04
CA SER A 17 23.05 -19.34 -11.05
C SER A 17 23.34 -18.00 -10.39
N ALA A 18 24.50 -17.41 -10.69
CA ALA A 18 24.74 -16.01 -10.41
C ALA A 18 23.59 -15.28 -11.09
N GLN A 19 22.59 -14.87 -10.30
CA GLN A 19 21.59 -13.94 -10.78
C GLN A 19 22.39 -12.67 -11.00
N SER A 20 22.73 -12.39 -12.26
CA SER A 20 23.32 -11.11 -12.64
C SER A 20 22.37 -10.04 -12.16
N ILE A 21 22.82 -9.21 -11.21
CA ILE A 21 22.06 -8.06 -10.75
C ILE A 21 21.91 -7.17 -11.97
N THR A 22 20.68 -6.84 -12.35
CA THR A 22 20.41 -5.84 -13.40
C THR A 22 20.10 -4.51 -12.73
N PRO A 23 20.49 -3.37 -13.31
CA PRO A 23 20.14 -2.07 -12.75
C PRO A 23 18.62 -1.94 -12.63
N SER A 24 18.14 -1.68 -11.41
CA SER A 24 16.72 -1.42 -11.12
C SER A 24 16.37 0.05 -11.30
N ASP A 25 17.34 0.94 -11.08
CA ASP A 25 17.16 2.38 -11.11
C ASP A 25 18.13 3.05 -12.09
N TYR A 26 17.60 3.98 -12.88
CA TYR A 26 18.33 4.78 -13.87
C TYR A 26 17.55 6.06 -14.15
N LEU A 27 18.14 7.10 -14.73
CA LEU A 27 17.40 8.31 -15.09
C LEU A 27 16.68 8.10 -16.43
N SER A 28 15.35 8.01 -16.41
CA SER A 28 14.53 8.08 -17.64
C SER A 28 14.70 9.46 -18.30
N SER A 29 14.33 9.61 -19.58
CA SER A 29 14.36 10.92 -20.24
C SER A 29 13.63 12.01 -19.45
N SER A 30 12.47 11.69 -18.86
CA SER A 30 11.73 12.61 -17.99
C SER A 30 12.42 12.90 -16.66
N ASP A 31 13.24 11.98 -16.15
CA ASP A 31 14.02 12.20 -14.93
C ASP A 31 15.22 13.11 -15.21
N VAL A 32 15.85 12.96 -16.37
CA VAL A 32 16.93 13.85 -16.84
C VAL A 32 16.41 15.27 -17.04
N GLU A 33 15.26 15.44 -17.71
CA GLU A 33 14.60 16.74 -17.86
C GLU A 33 14.31 17.39 -16.50
N ARG A 34 13.77 16.63 -15.54
CA ARG A 34 13.51 17.14 -14.19
C ARG A 34 14.79 17.50 -13.43
N LEU A 35 15.87 16.74 -13.63
CA LEU A 35 17.18 17.07 -13.05
C LEU A 35 17.71 18.39 -13.64
N ILE A 36 17.61 18.58 -14.96
CA ILE A 36 17.95 19.84 -15.65
C ILE A 36 17.11 21.00 -15.10
N GLU A 37 15.79 20.84 -14.95
CA GLU A 37 14.90 21.85 -14.37
C GLU A 37 15.30 22.19 -12.93
N THR A 38 15.68 21.19 -12.13
CA THR A 38 16.11 21.40 -10.74
C THR A 38 17.42 22.18 -10.66
N LEU A 39 18.34 21.94 -11.59
CA LEU A 39 19.60 22.68 -11.70
C LEU A 39 19.39 24.08 -12.26
N THR A 40 18.38 24.31 -13.11
CA THR A 40 18.10 25.60 -13.74
C THR A 40 17.41 26.56 -12.74
N GLN A 41 18.13 26.97 -11.70
CA GLN A 41 17.68 27.96 -10.72
C GLN A 41 18.44 29.28 -10.87
N SER A 42 17.84 30.36 -10.37
CA SER A 42 18.52 31.66 -10.29
C SER A 42 19.67 31.60 -9.28
N PHE A 43 20.80 32.22 -9.61
CA PHE A 43 21.97 32.26 -8.73
C PHE A 43 21.68 33.07 -7.46
N SER A 44 21.78 32.43 -6.28
CA SER A 44 21.73 33.12 -4.98
C SER A 44 23.11 33.57 -4.53
N ASP A 45 24.14 32.82 -4.90
CA ASP A 45 25.53 32.91 -4.48
C ASP A 45 26.42 32.17 -5.50
N LEU A 46 27.73 32.17 -5.30
CA LEU A 46 28.66 31.50 -6.21
C LEU A 46 28.55 29.98 -6.18
N GLU A 47 28.19 29.39 -5.04
CA GLU A 47 28.05 27.94 -4.89
C GLU A 47 26.87 27.41 -5.73
N SER A 48 25.70 28.06 -5.62
CA SER A 48 24.54 27.78 -6.46
C SER A 48 24.80 28.03 -7.94
N ALA A 49 25.58 29.08 -8.29
CA ALA A 49 26.02 29.32 -9.65
C ALA A 49 26.92 28.19 -10.17
N TYR A 50 27.88 27.73 -9.37
CA TYR A 50 28.76 26.60 -9.69
C TYR A 50 27.95 25.31 -9.93
N TYR A 51 27.06 24.94 -8.99
CA TYR A 51 26.23 23.75 -9.13
C TYR A 51 25.35 23.80 -10.39
N THR A 52 24.81 24.98 -10.72
CA THR A 52 23.97 25.15 -11.92
C THR A 52 24.81 25.04 -13.19
N ILE A 53 25.86 25.87 -13.32
CA ILE A 53 26.66 26.00 -14.55
C ILE A 53 27.39 24.70 -14.85
N VAL A 54 28.11 24.17 -13.87
CA VAL A 54 28.89 22.94 -14.05
C VAL A 54 27.96 21.73 -14.14
N GLY A 55 26.88 21.69 -13.36
CA GLY A 55 25.89 20.61 -13.41
C GLY A 55 25.21 20.48 -14.77
N LEU A 56 24.75 21.59 -15.37
CA LEU A 56 24.14 21.59 -16.70
C LEU A 56 25.12 21.09 -17.77
N ASN A 57 26.36 21.57 -17.73
CA ASN A 57 27.39 21.12 -18.65
C ASN A 57 27.72 19.63 -18.50
N LYS A 58 27.66 19.08 -17.27
CA LYS A 58 27.81 17.62 -17.06
C LYS A 58 26.69 16.82 -17.71
N LEU A 59 25.49 17.39 -17.82
CA LEU A 59 24.37 16.76 -18.51
C LEU A 59 24.38 17.00 -20.04
N GLY A 60 25.35 17.76 -20.55
CA GLY A 60 25.45 18.12 -21.96
C GLY A 60 24.56 19.29 -22.38
N GLU A 61 24.04 20.06 -21.41
CA GLU A 61 23.19 21.24 -21.63
C GLU A 61 24.00 22.54 -21.52
N GLU A 62 23.62 23.54 -22.33
CA GLU A 62 24.19 24.88 -22.28
C GLU A 62 23.47 25.76 -21.24
N VAL A 63 24.18 26.74 -20.68
CA VAL A 63 23.58 27.70 -19.74
C VAL A 63 22.77 28.74 -20.52
N PRO A 64 21.47 28.98 -20.22
CA PRO A 64 20.60 29.84 -21.03
C PRO A 64 21.07 31.30 -21.22
N ASP A 65 21.78 31.87 -20.24
CA ASP A 65 22.37 33.22 -20.29
C ASP A 65 23.84 33.17 -19.82
N GLU A 66 24.73 32.71 -20.69
CA GLU A 66 26.16 32.58 -20.38
C GLU A 66 26.82 33.93 -20.01
N GLN A 67 26.43 35.02 -20.67
CA GLN A 67 27.00 36.34 -20.42
C GLN A 67 26.56 36.85 -19.05
N GLY A 68 25.26 36.77 -18.73
CA GLY A 68 24.74 37.14 -17.42
C GLY A 68 25.32 36.28 -16.30
N ALA A 69 25.54 34.99 -16.55
CA ALA A 69 26.22 34.10 -15.61
C ALA A 69 27.67 34.54 -15.38
N CYS A 70 28.43 34.83 -16.44
CA CYS A 70 29.80 35.30 -16.31
C CYS A 70 29.90 36.64 -15.55
N ASP A 71 29.00 37.58 -15.86
CA ASP A 71 28.95 38.87 -15.18
C ASP A 71 28.60 38.70 -13.69
N PHE A 72 27.71 37.76 -13.35
CA PHE A 72 27.41 37.39 -11.97
C PHE A 72 28.65 36.87 -11.24
N LEU A 73 29.37 35.88 -11.82
CA LEU A 73 30.59 35.32 -11.22
C LEU A 73 31.63 36.41 -10.93
N LYS A 74 31.88 37.31 -11.90
CA LYS A 74 32.81 38.44 -11.75
C LYS A 74 32.39 39.43 -10.67
N SER A 75 31.09 39.60 -10.44
CA SER A 75 30.56 40.54 -9.45
C SER A 75 30.58 40.02 -8.01
N GLN A 76 30.55 38.69 -7.83
CA GLN A 76 30.44 38.05 -6.52
C GLN A 76 31.74 37.44 -6.01
N VAL A 77 32.75 37.23 -6.88
CA VAL A 77 34.02 36.61 -6.50
C VAL A 77 34.74 37.44 -5.41
N ASP A 78 35.06 36.77 -4.30
CA ASP A 78 35.89 37.30 -3.22
C ASP A 78 37.30 36.72 -3.35
N SER A 79 38.26 37.58 -3.69
CA SER A 79 39.66 37.20 -3.84
C SER A 79 40.32 36.69 -2.55
N GLY A 80 39.70 36.92 -1.39
CA GLY A 80 40.18 36.49 -0.08
C GLY A 80 39.57 35.18 0.42
N ASP A 81 38.63 34.57 -0.31
CA ASP A 81 37.95 33.34 0.10
C ASP A 81 38.22 32.19 -0.89
N ILE A 82 38.71 31.05 -0.39
CA ILE A 82 39.15 29.93 -1.23
C ILE A 82 37.96 29.27 -1.93
N ASP A 83 36.83 29.15 -1.23
CA ASP A 83 35.62 28.51 -1.76
C ASP A 83 35.01 29.39 -2.86
N SER A 84 34.94 30.70 -2.63
CA SER A 84 34.55 31.70 -3.63
C SER A 84 35.40 31.60 -4.91
N LEU A 85 36.71 31.52 -4.77
CA LEU A 85 37.64 31.37 -5.88
C LEU A 85 37.44 30.06 -6.64
N PHE A 86 37.25 28.96 -5.93
CA PHE A 86 37.01 27.64 -6.53
C PHE A 86 35.72 27.62 -7.35
N TYR A 87 34.60 28.01 -6.75
CA TYR A 87 33.30 28.01 -7.42
C TYR A 87 33.31 28.91 -8.66
N ALA A 88 33.92 30.10 -8.55
CA ALA A 88 34.01 31.02 -9.66
C ALA A 88 34.96 30.48 -10.76
N ALA A 89 36.11 29.90 -10.40
CA ALA A 89 37.06 29.33 -11.35
C ALA A 89 36.46 28.19 -12.17
N GLU A 90 35.92 27.17 -11.51
CA GLU A 90 35.35 26.00 -12.18
C GLU A 90 34.15 26.37 -13.05
N ALA A 91 33.26 27.24 -12.55
CA ALA A 91 32.11 27.70 -13.34
C ALA A 91 32.56 28.51 -14.57
N SER A 92 33.58 29.37 -14.43
CA SER A 92 34.09 30.18 -15.54
C SER A 92 34.72 29.37 -16.66
N GLN A 93 35.32 28.20 -16.37
CA GLN A 93 35.89 27.32 -17.39
C GLN A 93 34.85 26.73 -18.34
N VAL A 94 33.62 26.58 -17.87
CA VAL A 94 32.51 26.00 -18.64
C VAL A 94 31.88 27.04 -19.57
N LEU A 95 31.89 28.32 -19.19
CA LEU A 95 31.24 29.40 -19.94
C LEU A 95 32.12 29.92 -21.09
N SER A 96 31.50 30.22 -22.22
CA SER A 96 32.22 30.75 -23.38
C SER A 96 32.78 32.15 -23.09
N ASN A 97 34.10 32.32 -23.23
CA ASN A 97 34.80 33.61 -23.06
C ASN A 97 34.65 34.25 -21.66
N CYS A 98 34.49 33.45 -20.60
CA CYS A 98 34.43 33.97 -19.24
C CYS A 98 35.79 33.89 -18.52
N GLU A 99 36.54 34.99 -18.53
CA GLU A 99 37.80 35.09 -17.77
C GLU A 99 37.61 35.89 -16.48
N ILE A 100 38.05 35.32 -15.36
CA ILE A 100 38.10 35.99 -14.06
C ILE A 100 39.51 36.52 -13.84
N ALA A 101 39.63 37.80 -13.47
CA ALA A 101 40.92 38.42 -13.24
C ALA A 101 41.53 37.91 -11.92
N VAL A 102 42.72 37.33 -11.99
CA VAL A 102 43.44 36.80 -10.83
C VAL A 102 44.64 37.70 -10.48
N GLN A 103 44.73 38.12 -9.22
CA GLN A 103 45.85 38.90 -8.70
C GLN A 103 46.95 37.98 -8.16
N ASN A 104 48.17 38.50 -8.01
CA ASN A 104 49.30 37.70 -7.49
C ASN A 104 49.05 37.27 -6.04
N GLU A 105 48.42 38.14 -5.25
CA GLU A 105 48.05 37.88 -3.86
C GLU A 105 47.07 36.70 -3.75
N THR A 106 46.11 36.60 -4.68
CA THR A 106 45.17 35.47 -4.78
C THR A 106 45.89 34.16 -5.05
N ARG A 107 46.88 34.17 -5.96
CA ARG A 107 47.70 32.99 -6.26
C ARG A 107 48.48 32.53 -5.04
N ASP A 108 49.14 33.46 -4.34
CA ASP A 108 49.95 33.13 -3.16
C ASP A 108 49.07 32.56 -2.03
N GLN A 109 47.85 33.08 -1.88
CA GLN A 109 46.87 32.54 -0.94
C GLN A 109 46.43 31.11 -1.29
N LEU A 110 46.12 30.83 -2.55
CA LEU A 110 45.74 29.48 -2.99
C LEU A 110 46.90 28.49 -2.79
N LEU A 111 48.14 28.89 -3.07
CA LEU A 111 49.32 28.06 -2.82
C LEU A 111 49.54 27.81 -1.32
N ALA A 112 49.29 28.82 -0.47
CA ALA A 112 49.41 28.67 0.98
C ALA A 112 48.36 27.71 1.57
N ALA A 113 47.19 27.58 0.94
CA ALA A 113 46.15 26.64 1.33
C ALA A 113 46.52 25.18 1.04
N VAL A 114 47.51 24.92 0.17
CA VAL A 114 48.09 23.58 -0.03
C VAL A 114 49.08 23.29 1.10
N SER A 115 48.55 23.09 2.31
CA SER A 115 49.30 22.86 3.54
C SER A 115 48.68 21.72 4.35
N GLU A 116 49.50 21.00 5.13
CA GLU A 116 49.05 19.96 6.06
C GLU A 116 48.12 20.49 7.17
N ASP A 117 48.11 21.81 7.41
CA ASP A 117 47.24 22.48 8.38
C ASP A 117 45.83 22.76 7.82
N SER A 118 45.62 22.62 6.50
CA SER A 118 44.33 22.86 5.85
C SER A 118 43.49 21.58 5.79
N SER A 119 42.17 21.72 5.70
CA SER A 119 41.28 20.57 5.46
C SER A 119 41.44 20.03 4.04
N ILE A 120 41.10 18.76 3.81
CA ILE A 120 41.18 18.18 2.46
C ILE A 120 40.28 18.94 1.47
N THR A 121 39.10 19.37 1.91
CA THR A 121 38.19 20.21 1.11
C THR A 121 38.83 21.54 0.71
N GLN A 122 39.52 22.22 1.62
CA GLN A 122 40.23 23.47 1.31
C GLN A 122 41.37 23.24 0.31
N ILE A 123 42.12 22.14 0.47
CA ILE A 123 43.18 21.75 -0.48
C ILE A 123 42.56 21.47 -1.86
N TYR A 124 41.47 20.72 -1.91
CA TYR A 124 40.73 20.43 -3.14
C TYR A 124 40.26 21.71 -3.84
N HIS A 125 39.60 22.61 -3.12
CA HIS A 125 39.15 23.89 -3.68
C HIS A 125 40.31 24.75 -4.17
N ALA A 126 41.41 24.82 -3.40
CA ALA A 126 42.59 25.57 -3.79
C ALA A 126 43.27 25.01 -5.06
N VAL A 127 43.40 23.68 -5.13
CA VAL A 127 44.02 22.99 -6.28
C VAL A 127 43.13 23.11 -7.52
N GLY A 128 41.82 22.95 -7.37
CA GLY A 128 40.84 23.16 -8.44
C GLY A 128 40.92 24.58 -8.99
N ALA A 129 40.90 25.59 -8.11
CA ALA A 129 41.03 27.00 -8.52
C ALA A 129 42.36 27.28 -9.23
N LEU A 130 43.50 26.80 -8.69
CA LEU A 130 44.82 26.95 -9.31
C LEU A 130 44.86 26.35 -10.72
N SER A 131 44.37 25.11 -10.86
CA SER A 131 44.27 24.42 -12.14
C SER A 131 43.38 25.18 -13.11
N SER A 132 42.21 25.62 -12.63
CA SER A 132 41.18 26.23 -13.46
C SER A 132 41.55 27.63 -13.96
N PHE A 133 42.32 28.38 -13.18
CA PHE A 133 42.94 29.64 -13.60
C PHE A 133 44.23 29.47 -14.41
N GLY A 134 44.69 28.24 -14.66
CA GLY A 134 45.95 27.98 -15.37
C GLY A 134 47.20 28.45 -14.61
N LEU A 135 47.11 28.53 -13.28
CA LEU A 135 48.22 28.91 -12.42
C LEU A 135 49.12 27.69 -12.16
N PRO A 136 50.44 27.88 -12.06
CA PRO A 136 51.36 26.77 -11.85
C PRO A 136 51.21 26.21 -10.43
N LEU A 137 51.07 24.89 -10.36
CA LEU A 137 50.98 24.12 -9.11
C LEU A 137 52.00 22.98 -9.13
N SER A 138 52.55 22.63 -7.96
CA SER A 138 53.47 21.50 -7.83
C SER A 138 52.69 20.22 -7.52
N SER A 139 52.53 19.34 -8.51
CA SER A 139 51.77 18.09 -8.32
C SER A 139 52.37 17.20 -7.24
N GLN A 140 53.70 17.15 -7.12
CA GLN A 140 54.37 16.36 -6.09
C GLN A 140 54.08 16.88 -4.68
N GLU A 141 54.00 18.20 -4.51
CA GLU A 141 53.70 18.80 -3.21
C GLU A 141 52.24 18.55 -2.82
N VAL A 142 51.31 18.68 -3.77
CA VAL A 142 49.90 18.37 -3.52
C VAL A 142 49.72 16.90 -3.13
N ILE A 143 50.34 15.95 -3.86
CA ILE A 143 50.25 14.52 -3.54
C ILE A 143 50.80 14.23 -2.14
N ARG A 144 51.95 14.82 -1.80
CA ARG A 144 52.57 14.68 -0.47
C ARG A 144 51.65 15.17 0.63
N THR A 145 51.07 16.36 0.46
CA THR A 145 50.16 16.98 1.42
C THR A 145 48.86 16.20 1.56
N LEU A 146 48.26 15.77 0.44
CA LEU A 146 47.06 14.93 0.43
C LEU A 146 47.33 13.60 1.13
N GLY A 147 48.40 12.88 0.80
CA GLY A 147 48.75 11.61 1.44
C GLY A 147 48.95 11.74 2.95
N ALA A 148 49.64 12.79 3.40
CA ALA A 148 49.80 13.06 4.83
C ALA A 148 48.47 13.38 5.53
N ARG A 149 47.51 13.99 4.83
CA ARG A 149 46.21 14.35 5.39
C ARG A 149 45.22 13.19 5.37
N ILE A 150 45.14 12.42 4.28
CA ILE A 150 44.34 11.19 4.17
C ILE A 150 44.68 10.22 5.30
N SER A 151 45.97 10.03 5.61
CA SER A 151 46.39 9.15 6.73
C SER A 151 45.90 9.60 8.13
N LYS A 152 45.38 10.82 8.26
CA LYS A 152 44.91 11.43 9.50
C LYS A 152 43.40 11.74 9.47
N ASP A 153 42.72 11.47 8.36
CA ASP A 153 41.32 11.86 8.13
C ASP A 153 40.48 10.63 7.80
N ASP A 154 39.55 10.29 8.69
CA ASP A 154 38.67 9.14 8.51
C ASP A 154 37.39 9.51 7.73
N ASN A 155 37.18 10.78 7.40
CA ASN A 155 35.98 11.27 6.73
C ASN A 155 35.95 10.87 5.25
N SER A 156 34.96 10.05 4.85
CA SER A 156 34.79 9.58 3.47
C SER A 156 34.70 10.73 2.47
N LEU A 157 33.92 11.78 2.78
CA LEU A 157 33.80 12.96 1.91
C LEU A 157 35.12 13.70 1.73
N GLY A 158 35.95 13.75 2.79
CA GLY A 158 37.29 14.33 2.71
C GLY A 158 38.17 13.58 1.71
N ILE A 159 38.21 12.25 1.79
CA ILE A 159 39.00 11.42 0.85
C ILE A 159 38.45 11.53 -0.58
N ILE A 160 37.12 11.59 -0.76
CA ILE A 160 36.50 11.85 -2.08
C ILE A 160 36.97 13.18 -2.67
N HIS A 161 37.07 14.25 -1.87
CA HIS A 161 37.65 15.52 -2.32
C HIS A 161 39.14 15.39 -2.67
N ALA A 162 39.91 14.53 -2.00
CA ALA A 162 41.28 14.24 -2.42
C ALA A 162 41.35 13.58 -3.80
N LEU A 163 40.40 12.67 -4.12
CA LEU A 163 40.32 12.05 -5.44
C LEU A 163 40.07 13.13 -6.53
N PHE A 164 39.13 14.05 -6.28
CA PHE A 164 38.90 15.17 -7.18
C PHE A 164 40.13 16.08 -7.30
N ALA A 165 40.79 16.43 -6.20
CA ALA A 165 42.01 17.25 -6.22
C ALA A 165 43.11 16.61 -7.06
N ALA A 166 43.30 15.29 -6.91
CA ALA A 166 44.26 14.51 -7.68
C ALA A 166 43.97 14.52 -9.19
N SER A 167 42.69 14.60 -9.58
CA SER A 167 42.28 14.67 -10.99
C SER A 167 42.71 15.95 -11.72
N TYR A 168 43.12 17.01 -11.00
CA TYR A 168 43.67 18.23 -11.59
C TYR A 168 45.20 18.21 -11.76
N LEU A 169 45.88 17.22 -11.20
CA LEU A 169 47.34 17.18 -11.18
C LEU A 169 47.91 16.72 -12.53
N SER A 170 49.22 16.88 -12.74
CA SER A 170 49.85 16.35 -13.95
C SER A 170 49.75 14.82 -14.00
N GLN A 171 49.39 14.26 -15.16
CA GLN A 171 49.40 12.82 -15.41
C GLN A 171 50.79 12.17 -15.26
N GLN A 172 51.85 12.98 -15.29
CA GLN A 172 53.23 12.51 -15.06
C GLN A 172 53.54 12.30 -13.57
N ALA A 173 52.69 12.79 -12.68
CA ALA A 173 52.85 12.61 -11.25
C ALA A 173 52.42 11.19 -10.82
N ASP A 174 52.98 10.67 -9.73
CA ASP A 174 52.63 9.35 -9.22
C ASP A 174 51.32 9.42 -8.40
N LEU A 175 50.20 9.19 -9.08
CA LEU A 175 48.85 9.24 -8.49
C LEU A 175 48.43 7.93 -7.80
N ARG A 176 49.26 6.87 -7.84
CA ARG A 176 48.89 5.52 -7.40
C ARG A 176 48.36 5.47 -5.97
N LEU A 177 49.04 6.16 -5.06
CA LEU A 177 48.65 6.22 -3.65
C LEU A 177 47.22 6.75 -3.46
N ILE A 178 46.79 7.70 -4.29
CA ILE A 178 45.44 8.29 -4.20
C ILE A 178 44.42 7.42 -4.95
N VAL A 179 44.83 6.76 -6.04
CA VAL A 179 43.97 5.81 -6.76
C VAL A 179 43.65 4.58 -5.91
N GLU A 180 44.60 4.09 -5.10
CA GLU A 180 44.39 2.96 -4.17
C GLU A 180 43.30 3.26 -3.14
N GLU A 181 43.08 4.53 -2.76
CA GLU A 181 41.99 4.95 -1.86
C GLU A 181 40.59 4.69 -2.44
N ILE A 182 40.46 4.49 -3.77
CA ILE A 182 39.19 4.06 -4.36
C ILE A 182 38.78 2.70 -3.79
N GLU A 183 39.71 1.75 -3.65
CA GLU A 183 39.40 0.42 -3.08
C GLU A 183 38.99 0.53 -1.61
N ASP A 184 39.70 1.37 -0.85
CA ASP A 184 39.40 1.61 0.56
C ASP A 184 38.04 2.29 0.76
N LEU A 185 37.68 3.25 -0.10
CA LEU A 185 36.35 3.87 -0.09
C LEU A 185 35.26 2.89 -0.51
N VAL A 186 35.52 2.00 -1.48
CA VAL A 186 34.58 0.93 -1.85
C VAL A 186 34.28 0.03 -0.66
N ALA A 187 35.28 -0.29 0.14
CA ALA A 187 35.13 -1.14 1.32
C ALA A 187 34.34 -0.49 2.48
N ARG A 188 34.16 0.84 2.46
CA ARG A 188 33.39 1.59 3.48
C ARG A 188 31.91 1.75 3.13
N LEU A 189 31.49 1.37 1.92
CA LEU A 189 30.11 1.50 1.48
C LEU A 189 29.23 0.42 2.12
N ASP A 190 28.03 0.81 2.54
CA ASP A 190 27.04 -0.10 3.11
C ASP A 190 26.31 -0.87 2.01
N ASP A 191 26.33 -2.20 2.11
CA ASP A 191 25.50 -3.09 1.29
C ASP A 191 24.08 -3.18 1.88
N LEU A 192 23.12 -2.61 1.17
CA LEU A 192 21.70 -2.67 1.51
C LEU A 192 21.01 -3.77 0.70
N GLY A 193 21.09 -4.99 1.22
CA GLY A 193 20.31 -6.14 0.72
C GLY A 193 20.77 -6.70 -0.62
N GLY A 194 22.02 -6.46 -1.00
CA GLY A 194 22.63 -6.88 -2.26
C GLY A 194 22.21 -6.04 -3.46
N VAL A 195 21.43 -4.97 -3.26
CA VAL A 195 20.83 -4.17 -4.34
C VAL A 195 21.42 -2.77 -4.42
N TYR A 196 21.74 -2.16 -3.27
CA TYR A 196 22.27 -0.81 -3.20
C TYR A 196 23.59 -0.80 -2.42
N LEU A 197 24.51 0.05 -2.87
CA LEU A 197 25.78 0.25 -2.21
C LEU A 197 25.98 1.77 -2.08
N GLN A 198 26.00 2.27 -0.85
CA GLN A 198 26.00 3.70 -0.55
C GLN A 198 26.72 4.03 0.75
N PHE A 199 27.15 5.28 0.92
CA PHE A 199 27.71 5.78 2.16
C PHE A 199 26.62 6.05 3.20
N GLU A 200 26.94 5.92 4.49
CA GLU A 200 26.04 6.30 5.61
C GLU A 200 25.60 7.78 5.51
N GLU A 201 26.50 8.63 5.00
CA GLU A 201 26.29 10.06 4.78
C GLU A 201 25.22 10.36 3.71
N GLY A 202 24.89 9.40 2.85
CA GLY A 202 23.78 9.47 1.90
C GLY A 202 24.17 9.52 0.41
N ILE A 203 23.18 9.81 -0.42
CA ILE A 203 23.27 9.74 -1.89
C ILE A 203 24.24 10.77 -2.44
N GLU A 204 24.30 11.97 -1.86
CA GLU A 204 25.19 13.04 -2.32
C GLU A 204 26.66 12.62 -2.26
N THR A 205 27.12 12.13 -1.10
CA THR A 205 28.48 11.59 -0.92
C THR A 205 28.74 10.39 -1.85
N THR A 206 27.75 9.52 -2.02
CA THR A 206 27.84 8.35 -2.92
C THR A 206 27.99 8.76 -4.39
N ALA A 207 27.23 9.75 -4.83
CA ALA A 207 27.28 10.27 -6.20
C ALA A 207 28.61 11.02 -6.46
N LEU A 208 29.06 11.84 -5.50
CA LEU A 208 30.37 12.49 -5.58
C LEU A 208 31.51 11.46 -5.63
N PHE A 209 31.44 10.38 -4.86
CA PHE A 209 32.42 9.30 -4.93
C PHE A 209 32.49 8.68 -6.33
N VAL A 210 31.35 8.30 -6.91
CA VAL A 210 31.29 7.77 -8.27
C VAL A 210 31.93 8.76 -9.24
N ALA A 211 31.52 10.03 -9.21
CA ALA A 211 32.09 11.05 -10.08
C ALA A 211 33.61 11.21 -9.90
N ALA A 212 34.11 11.22 -8.66
CA ALA A 212 35.52 11.39 -8.36
C ALA A 212 36.37 10.18 -8.76
N ALA A 213 35.90 8.97 -8.45
CA ALA A 213 36.60 7.73 -8.76
C ALA A 213 36.79 7.57 -10.27
N TYR A 214 35.73 7.75 -11.07
CA TYR A 214 35.83 7.67 -12.53
C TYR A 214 36.64 8.84 -13.12
N LYS A 215 36.48 10.07 -12.62
CA LYS A 215 37.27 11.23 -13.10
C LYS A 215 38.77 11.03 -12.86
N LEU A 216 39.16 10.58 -11.67
CA LEU A 216 40.57 10.31 -11.36
C LEU A 216 41.10 9.12 -12.17
N SER A 217 40.31 8.05 -12.31
CA SER A 217 40.69 6.85 -13.05
C SER A 217 40.90 7.13 -14.54
N ASP A 218 40.01 7.91 -15.16
CA ASP A 218 40.16 8.36 -16.55
C ASP A 218 41.41 9.23 -16.71
N HIS A 219 41.70 10.10 -15.74
CA HIS A 219 42.86 10.97 -15.76
C HIS A 219 44.18 10.22 -15.54
N ALA A 220 44.21 9.26 -14.62
CA ALA A 220 45.39 8.46 -14.29
C ALA A 220 45.65 7.33 -15.31
N GLY A 221 44.68 6.99 -16.15
CA GLY A 221 44.75 5.85 -17.05
C GLY A 221 44.80 4.51 -16.30
N MET A 222 44.17 4.45 -15.14
CA MET A 222 44.07 3.26 -14.28
C MET A 222 42.60 2.93 -14.07
N GLU A 223 42.21 1.67 -14.28
CA GLU A 223 40.84 1.21 -14.06
C GLU A 223 40.45 1.36 -12.57
N PRO A 224 39.26 1.90 -12.26
CA PRO A 224 38.81 2.01 -10.88
C PRO A 224 38.64 0.62 -10.29
N THR A 225 39.06 0.44 -9.04
CA THR A 225 38.92 -0.81 -8.27
C THR A 225 37.48 -1.04 -7.78
N ILE A 226 36.51 -0.98 -8.70
CA ILE A 226 35.09 -1.17 -8.48
C ILE A 226 34.63 -2.34 -9.36
N LYS A 227 34.14 -3.42 -8.74
CA LYS A 227 33.66 -4.60 -9.48
C LYS A 227 32.33 -4.32 -10.18
N GLU A 228 32.02 -5.08 -11.22
CA GLU A 228 30.78 -4.92 -12.01
C GLU A 228 29.50 -4.95 -11.14
N ASP A 229 29.40 -5.86 -10.18
CA ASP A 229 28.27 -5.94 -9.24
C ASP A 229 28.15 -4.67 -8.38
N GLN A 230 29.29 -4.15 -7.91
CA GLN A 230 29.36 -2.91 -7.14
C GLN A 230 28.97 -1.69 -8.00
N VAL A 231 29.36 -1.65 -9.28
CA VAL A 231 28.92 -0.60 -10.21
C VAL A 231 27.40 -0.60 -10.33
N ILE A 232 26.79 -1.78 -10.47
CA ILE A 232 25.33 -1.91 -10.60
C ILE A 232 24.62 -1.46 -9.31
N GLN A 233 25.17 -1.81 -8.15
CA GLN A 233 24.62 -1.39 -6.86
C GLN A 233 24.77 0.12 -6.61
N LEU A 234 25.88 0.72 -7.06
CA LEU A 234 26.09 2.18 -7.03
C LEU A 234 25.12 2.91 -7.96
N VAL A 235 24.90 2.40 -9.18
CA VAL A 235 23.90 2.90 -10.13
C VAL A 235 22.51 2.90 -9.47
N ASN A 236 22.12 1.78 -8.86
CA ASN A 236 20.84 1.68 -8.16
C ASN A 236 20.73 2.69 -7.02
N ALA A 237 21.78 2.85 -6.21
CA ALA A 237 21.77 3.77 -5.08
C ALA A 237 21.66 5.23 -5.53
N VAL A 238 22.54 5.66 -6.43
CA VAL A 238 22.62 7.05 -6.92
C VAL A 238 21.34 7.47 -7.63
N PHE A 239 20.75 6.58 -8.45
CA PHE A 239 19.56 6.90 -9.24
C PHE A 239 18.24 6.47 -8.59
N SER A 240 18.25 5.91 -7.37
CA SER A 240 17.03 5.59 -6.62
C SER A 240 16.16 6.83 -6.36
N LYS A 241 16.79 7.99 -6.12
CA LYS A 241 16.10 9.25 -5.87
C LYS A 241 15.86 10.01 -7.17
N LYS A 242 14.58 10.30 -7.42
CA LYS A 242 14.10 11.00 -8.62
C LYS A 242 13.86 12.50 -8.40
N HIS A 243 13.81 12.94 -7.15
CA HIS A 243 13.52 14.32 -6.77
C HIS A 243 14.57 14.79 -5.77
N TYR A 244 15.21 15.93 -6.03
CA TYR A 244 16.33 16.41 -5.24
C TYR A 244 15.89 17.56 -4.35
N ALA A 245 16.31 17.55 -3.08
CA ALA A 245 15.88 18.54 -2.10
C ALA A 245 16.78 19.80 -2.14
N THR A 246 18.04 19.62 -2.51
CA THR A 246 19.07 20.67 -2.57
C THR A 246 19.72 20.70 -3.94
N LEU A 247 20.28 21.86 -4.30
CA LEU A 247 21.07 22.01 -5.54
C LEU A 247 22.33 21.14 -5.52
N SER A 248 23.02 21.04 -4.37
CA SER A 248 24.22 20.19 -4.22
C SER A 248 23.91 18.71 -4.50
N GLU A 249 22.78 18.20 -3.99
CA GLU A 249 22.35 16.83 -4.24
C GLU A 249 22.08 16.61 -5.75
N ALA A 250 21.33 17.51 -6.39
CA ALA A 250 21.10 17.44 -7.85
C ALA A 250 22.42 17.47 -8.64
N PHE A 251 23.34 18.37 -8.26
CA PHE A 251 24.65 18.50 -8.88
C PHE A 251 25.50 17.23 -8.74
N SER A 252 25.55 16.63 -7.56
CA SER A 252 26.29 15.39 -7.31
C SER A 252 25.79 14.24 -8.19
N VAL A 253 24.46 14.09 -8.32
CA VAL A 253 23.83 13.08 -9.17
C VAL A 253 24.10 13.36 -10.65
N ALA A 254 24.08 14.62 -11.09
CA ALA A 254 24.45 14.99 -12.45
C ALA A 254 25.91 14.62 -12.77
N CYS A 255 26.84 14.85 -11.84
CA CYS A 255 28.24 14.47 -11.99
C CYS A 255 28.42 12.95 -12.10
N ALA A 256 27.73 12.19 -11.25
CA ALA A 256 27.75 10.72 -11.31
C ALA A 256 27.12 10.18 -12.60
N ALA A 257 26.00 10.77 -13.04
CA ALA A 257 25.32 10.43 -14.28
C ALA A 257 26.24 10.64 -15.50
N ALA A 258 26.95 11.76 -15.55
CA ALA A 258 27.92 12.05 -16.60
C ALA A 258 29.07 11.04 -16.60
N ALA A 259 29.66 10.78 -15.42
CA ALA A 259 30.77 9.85 -15.27
C ALA A 259 30.40 8.42 -15.68
N LEU A 260 29.21 7.93 -15.33
CA LEU A 260 28.75 6.59 -15.70
C LEU A 260 28.21 6.51 -17.13
N SER A 261 27.80 7.63 -17.73
CA SER A 261 27.33 7.68 -19.11
C SER A 261 28.46 7.62 -20.12
N GLN A 262 29.62 8.18 -19.76
CA GLN A 262 30.81 8.20 -20.61
C GLN A 262 32.08 8.19 -19.75
N ASN A 263 32.83 7.09 -19.80
CA ASN A 263 34.17 6.93 -19.22
C ASN A 263 34.95 5.85 -19.96
N GLN A 264 36.21 5.58 -19.60
CA GLN A 264 37.04 4.60 -20.31
C GLN A 264 36.85 3.14 -19.87
N TYR A 265 36.06 2.86 -18.82
CA TYR A 265 36.07 1.57 -18.13
C TYR A 265 34.69 0.90 -18.06
N HIS A 266 33.70 1.50 -17.39
CA HIS A 266 32.41 0.89 -17.10
C HIS A 266 31.25 1.79 -17.54
N ILE A 267 30.52 1.38 -18.56
CA ILE A 267 29.28 2.02 -19.03
C ILE A 267 28.11 1.10 -18.68
N PRO A 268 27.34 1.40 -17.61
CA PRO A 268 26.19 0.59 -17.24
C PRO A 268 25.11 0.64 -18.32
N VAL A 269 24.73 -0.54 -18.81
CA VAL A 269 23.72 -0.68 -19.85
C VAL A 269 22.34 -0.82 -19.21
N ILE A 270 21.40 -0.01 -19.67
CA ILE A 270 20.00 -0.05 -19.27
C ILE A 270 19.19 -0.58 -20.46
N VAL A 271 18.43 -1.67 -20.25
CA VAL A 271 17.56 -2.26 -21.27
C VAL A 271 16.11 -2.19 -20.81
N VAL A 272 15.30 -1.44 -21.54
CA VAL A 272 13.90 -1.17 -21.16
C VAL A 272 12.98 -1.46 -22.35
N PRO A 273 11.87 -2.19 -22.17
CA PRO A 273 10.88 -2.38 -23.24
C PRO A 273 10.19 -1.06 -23.60
N GLU A 274 9.90 -0.84 -24.89
CA GLU A 274 9.03 0.25 -25.34
C GLU A 274 7.58 -0.09 -24.94
N GLY A 275 7.12 0.49 -23.83
CA GLY A 275 5.81 0.21 -23.25
C GLY A 275 5.77 -1.13 -22.50
N PRO A 276 4.59 -1.77 -22.37
CA PRO A 276 4.49 -3.07 -21.73
C PRO A 276 5.33 -4.11 -22.48
N ALA A 277 6.15 -4.88 -21.76
CA ALA A 277 6.89 -6.02 -22.29
C ALA A 277 5.93 -7.12 -22.76
N SER A 278 5.30 -6.92 -23.92
CA SER A 278 4.30 -7.80 -24.46
C SER A 278 4.29 -7.80 -25.97
N VAL A 279 3.98 -8.96 -26.55
CA VAL A 279 3.82 -9.15 -27.99
C VAL A 279 2.51 -9.87 -28.28
N SER A 280 1.98 -9.66 -29.47
CA SER A 280 0.77 -10.33 -29.95
C SER A 280 0.73 -10.41 -31.46
N HIS A 281 -0.29 -11.06 -32.03
CA HIS A 281 -0.45 -11.12 -33.48
C HIS A 281 -0.62 -9.73 -34.14
N LYS A 282 -1.14 -8.73 -33.40
CA LYS A 282 -1.25 -7.34 -33.88
C LYS A 282 0.07 -6.58 -33.74
N ASN A 283 0.80 -6.82 -32.65
CA ASN A 283 2.08 -6.20 -32.33
C ASN A 283 3.15 -7.30 -32.15
N PRO A 284 3.70 -7.85 -33.24
CA PRO A 284 4.49 -9.08 -33.19
C PRO A 284 5.93 -8.89 -32.70
N SER A 285 6.42 -7.65 -32.73
CA SER A 285 7.80 -7.32 -32.37
C SER A 285 7.91 -6.82 -30.94
N LEU A 286 8.83 -7.40 -30.18
CA LEU A 286 9.34 -6.83 -28.94
C LEU A 286 10.34 -5.73 -29.30
N LYS A 287 10.20 -4.56 -28.69
CA LYS A 287 11.03 -3.40 -28.94
C LYS A 287 11.69 -2.97 -27.64
N LEU A 288 13.01 -2.76 -27.68
CA LEU A 288 13.82 -2.43 -26.53
C LEU A 288 14.57 -1.11 -26.78
N HIS A 289 14.53 -0.22 -25.79
CA HIS A 289 15.50 0.84 -25.62
C HIS A 289 16.74 0.26 -24.95
N VAL A 290 17.90 0.51 -25.54
CA VAL A 290 19.20 0.17 -24.96
C VAL A 290 19.99 1.46 -24.82
N THR A 291 20.13 1.91 -23.57
CA THR A 291 20.64 3.24 -23.25
C THR A 291 21.71 3.17 -22.16
N ASN A 292 22.42 4.27 -21.96
CA ASN A 292 23.18 4.49 -20.73
C ASN A 292 22.27 4.98 -19.59
N VAL A 293 22.87 5.31 -18.44
CA VAL A 293 22.15 5.76 -17.23
C VAL A 293 21.40 7.09 -17.38
N MET A 294 21.69 7.87 -18.42
CA MET A 294 21.03 9.13 -18.79
C MET A 294 20.00 8.96 -19.92
N SER A 295 19.56 7.73 -20.22
CA SER A 295 18.63 7.43 -21.32
C SER A 295 19.12 7.84 -22.71
N GLN A 296 20.43 7.97 -22.92
CA GLN A 296 21.01 8.21 -24.25
C GLN A 296 21.19 6.88 -24.98
N SER A 297 20.78 6.80 -26.25
CA SER A 297 20.79 5.55 -27.02
C SER A 297 22.20 5.07 -27.35
N LEU A 298 22.46 3.78 -27.14
CA LEU A 298 23.72 3.13 -27.45
C LEU A 298 23.69 2.53 -28.86
N HIS A 299 23.82 3.36 -29.89
CA HIS A 299 23.71 2.93 -31.29
C HIS A 299 24.77 1.92 -31.75
N SER A 300 25.92 1.87 -31.06
CA SER A 300 26.99 0.88 -31.34
C SER A 300 26.74 -0.47 -30.68
N ALA A 301 25.67 -0.63 -29.91
CA ALA A 301 25.35 -1.87 -29.22
C ALA A 301 24.79 -2.92 -30.18
N GLU A 302 25.20 -4.17 -29.97
CA GLU A 302 24.63 -5.35 -30.62
C GLU A 302 23.79 -6.12 -29.60
N VAL A 303 22.49 -6.21 -29.82
CA VAL A 303 21.56 -6.81 -28.85
C VAL A 303 21.16 -8.21 -29.32
N GLN A 304 21.46 -9.20 -28.50
CA GLN A 304 21.21 -10.62 -28.78
C GLN A 304 20.27 -11.23 -27.73
N LEU A 305 19.28 -11.99 -28.19
CA LEU A 305 18.52 -12.91 -27.36
C LEU A 305 19.32 -14.20 -27.19
N GLU A 306 19.77 -14.48 -25.97
CA GLU A 306 20.38 -15.77 -25.64
C GLU A 306 19.32 -16.88 -25.69
N TYR A 307 18.22 -16.67 -24.95
CA TYR A 307 17.07 -17.57 -24.95
C TYR A 307 15.78 -16.87 -24.54
N ALA A 308 14.65 -17.41 -25.01
CA ALA A 308 13.31 -17.15 -24.51
C ALA A 308 12.69 -18.48 -24.04
N LYS A 309 12.42 -18.59 -22.74
CA LYS A 309 11.92 -19.82 -22.10
C LYS A 309 10.56 -19.63 -21.46
N SER A 310 9.73 -20.66 -21.53
CA SER A 310 8.48 -20.72 -20.75
C SER A 310 8.81 -21.14 -19.31
N PRO A 311 8.46 -20.34 -18.27
CA PRO A 311 8.75 -20.69 -16.88
C PRO A 311 8.02 -21.96 -16.41
N SER A 312 6.82 -22.22 -16.93
CA SER A 312 5.99 -23.36 -16.54
C SER A 312 6.48 -24.68 -17.12
N THR A 313 6.86 -24.69 -18.40
CA THR A 313 7.28 -25.91 -19.11
C THR A 313 8.80 -26.06 -19.20
N LYS A 314 9.56 -25.01 -18.90
CA LYS A 314 11.01 -24.88 -19.14
C LYS A 314 11.43 -25.06 -20.60
N ALA A 315 10.48 -25.07 -21.53
CA ALA A 315 10.75 -25.18 -22.95
C ALA A 315 11.38 -23.89 -23.48
N THR A 316 12.43 -24.03 -24.29
CA THR A 316 13.05 -22.91 -25.02
C THR A 316 12.32 -22.74 -26.35
N ILE A 317 11.72 -21.57 -26.56
CA ILE A 317 10.94 -21.27 -27.77
C ILE A 317 11.83 -20.68 -28.86
N LEU A 318 12.72 -19.77 -28.47
CA LEU A 318 13.67 -19.10 -29.35
C LEU A 318 15.00 -18.96 -28.61
N GLN A 319 16.11 -19.03 -29.33
CA GLN A 319 17.45 -18.86 -28.80
C GLN A 319 18.38 -18.33 -29.89
N GLN A 320 19.47 -17.68 -29.47
CA GLN A 320 20.53 -17.19 -30.36
C GLN A 320 19.99 -16.38 -31.54
N SER A 321 19.17 -15.37 -31.23
CA SER A 321 18.56 -14.47 -32.23
C SER A 321 19.00 -13.04 -31.97
N SER A 322 19.06 -12.19 -32.99
CA SER A 322 19.50 -10.80 -32.85
C SER A 322 18.33 -9.82 -32.99
N PHE A 323 18.37 -8.73 -32.23
CA PHE A 323 17.47 -7.60 -32.43
C PHE A 323 18.06 -6.69 -33.52
N ALA A 324 17.20 -6.18 -34.39
CA ALA A 324 17.60 -5.23 -35.43
C ALA A 324 17.41 -3.81 -34.94
N LEU A 325 18.45 -2.97 -35.07
CA LEU A 325 18.36 -1.55 -34.78
C LEU A 325 17.51 -0.85 -35.85
N LYS A 326 16.44 -0.17 -35.44
CA LYS A 326 15.59 0.67 -36.28
C LYS A 326 15.36 2.03 -35.61
N GLY A 327 15.99 3.07 -36.14
CA GLY A 327 16.06 4.35 -35.42
C GLY A 327 16.82 4.15 -34.11
N ASP A 328 16.16 4.42 -32.99
CA ASP A 328 16.76 4.33 -31.65
C ASP A 328 16.33 3.07 -30.88
N LEU A 329 15.61 2.16 -31.54
CA LEU A 329 14.99 0.98 -30.94
C LEU A 329 15.56 -0.31 -31.51
N PHE A 330 15.75 -1.29 -30.63
CA PHE A 330 16.12 -2.65 -31.00
C PHE A 330 14.86 -3.51 -31.09
N GLU A 331 14.51 -3.97 -32.30
CA GLU A 331 13.28 -4.72 -32.56
C GLU A 331 13.57 -6.19 -32.90
N MET A 332 12.77 -7.11 -32.34
CA MET A 332 12.79 -8.53 -32.69
C MET A 332 11.35 -9.08 -32.77
N ASN A 333 11.02 -9.73 -33.88
CA ASN A 333 9.73 -10.38 -34.08
C ASN A 333 9.68 -11.74 -33.36
N PHE A 334 9.16 -11.77 -32.13
CA PHE A 334 9.05 -13.01 -31.37
C PHE A 334 7.92 -13.92 -31.88
N MET A 335 6.88 -13.35 -32.49
CA MET A 335 5.72 -14.12 -32.97
C MET A 335 6.04 -15.02 -34.17
N GLU A 336 7.15 -14.81 -34.87
CA GLU A 336 7.64 -15.72 -35.92
C GLU A 336 7.90 -17.14 -35.39
N ALA A 337 8.32 -17.27 -34.13
CA ALA A 337 8.52 -18.56 -33.47
C ALA A 337 7.21 -19.28 -33.10
N LYS A 338 6.05 -18.64 -33.32
CA LYS A 338 4.70 -19.12 -32.96
C LYS A 338 4.60 -19.58 -31.49
N PRO A 339 5.01 -18.73 -30.53
CA PRO A 339 4.87 -19.05 -29.11
C PRO A 339 3.39 -19.22 -28.72
N PRO A 340 3.04 -20.22 -27.88
CA PRO A 340 1.75 -20.23 -27.20
C PRO A 340 1.53 -18.96 -26.37
N SER A 341 0.28 -18.57 -26.11
CA SER A 341 -0.03 -17.48 -25.19
C SER A 341 0.49 -17.79 -23.78
N GLY A 342 1.10 -16.81 -23.12
CA GLY A 342 1.73 -17.04 -21.82
C GLY A 342 2.77 -15.99 -21.44
N TYR A 343 3.46 -16.25 -20.33
CA TYR A 343 4.60 -15.46 -19.90
C TYR A 343 5.90 -16.20 -20.23
N TYR A 344 6.90 -15.43 -20.67
CA TYR A 344 8.19 -15.94 -21.08
C TYR A 344 9.31 -15.16 -20.40
N GLU A 345 10.37 -15.87 -20.04
CA GLU A 345 11.60 -15.31 -19.51
C GLU A 345 12.60 -15.18 -20.65
N PHE A 346 12.97 -13.94 -20.95
CA PHE A 346 13.93 -13.57 -21.97
C PHE A 346 15.25 -13.26 -21.29
N SER A 347 16.32 -13.82 -21.81
CA SER A 347 17.68 -13.46 -21.44
C SER A 347 18.32 -12.76 -22.63
N VAL A 348 18.63 -11.48 -22.43
CA VAL A 348 19.14 -10.57 -23.46
C VAL A 348 20.58 -10.20 -23.10
N ARG A 349 21.49 -10.30 -24.08
CA ARG A 349 22.87 -9.89 -23.99
C ARG A 349 23.11 -8.68 -24.88
N VAL A 350 23.84 -7.68 -24.37
CA VAL A 350 24.25 -6.50 -25.10
C VAL A 350 25.77 -6.52 -25.30
N GLU A 351 26.22 -6.48 -26.54
CA GLU A 351 27.64 -6.49 -26.92
C GLU A 351 27.98 -5.24 -27.75
N GLY A 352 29.24 -5.10 -28.21
CA GLY A 352 29.69 -4.03 -29.10
C GLY A 352 30.81 -3.18 -28.51
N ASP A 353 30.67 -2.74 -27.25
CA ASP A 353 31.70 -2.00 -26.50
C ASP A 353 32.19 -2.83 -25.31
N SER A 354 33.50 -2.94 -25.13
CA SER A 354 34.09 -3.70 -24.02
C SER A 354 33.82 -3.08 -22.65
N ARG A 355 33.41 -1.80 -22.62
CA ARG A 355 33.09 -1.07 -21.40
C ARG A 355 31.69 -1.37 -20.88
N PHE A 356 30.83 -2.02 -21.66
CA PHE A 356 29.46 -2.30 -21.25
C PHE A 356 29.43 -3.26 -20.06
N VAL A 357 28.89 -2.76 -18.94
CA VAL A 357 28.61 -3.54 -17.73
C VAL A 357 27.11 -3.69 -17.52
N ALA A 358 26.71 -4.70 -16.76
CA ALA A 358 25.30 -5.07 -16.60
C ALA A 358 24.62 -5.44 -17.92
N ASN A 359 25.41 -5.96 -18.86
CA ASN A 359 25.02 -6.20 -20.24
C ASN A 359 24.22 -7.50 -20.44
N HIS A 360 23.90 -8.21 -19.36
CA HIS A 360 23.02 -9.38 -19.35
C HIS A 360 21.74 -9.06 -18.58
N VAL A 361 20.61 -9.02 -19.28
CA VAL A 361 19.32 -8.58 -18.74
C VAL A 361 18.27 -9.66 -18.86
N GLN A 362 17.52 -9.87 -17.78
CA GLN A 362 16.36 -10.76 -17.76
C GLN A 362 15.06 -9.96 -17.87
N LEU A 363 14.25 -10.27 -18.88
CA LEU A 363 12.96 -9.62 -19.13
C LEU A 363 11.82 -10.63 -19.06
N LYS A 364 10.71 -10.24 -18.43
CA LYS A 364 9.46 -11.03 -18.44
C LYS A 364 8.55 -10.49 -19.53
N VAL A 365 8.35 -11.29 -20.59
CA VAL A 365 7.58 -10.89 -21.77
C VAL A 365 6.26 -11.65 -21.82
N LYS A 366 5.16 -10.92 -21.99
CA LYS A 366 3.82 -11.47 -22.13
C LYS A 366 3.47 -11.70 -23.61
N VAL A 367 3.16 -12.93 -23.99
CA VAL A 367 2.56 -13.22 -25.30
C VAL A 367 1.04 -13.20 -25.13
N ALA A 368 0.40 -12.19 -25.73
CA ALA A 368 -1.03 -12.01 -25.68
C ALA A 368 -1.72 -12.68 -26.88
N THR A 369 -2.96 -13.12 -26.67
CA THR A 369 -3.80 -13.75 -27.68
C THR A 369 -5.21 -13.17 -27.69
N GLU A 370 -5.95 -13.45 -28.76
CA GLU A 370 -7.37 -13.18 -28.87
C GLU A 370 -8.17 -14.47 -28.67
N VAL A 371 -9.09 -14.43 -27.72
CA VAL A 371 -9.99 -15.55 -27.46
C VAL A 371 -11.20 -15.51 -28.39
N GLY A 372 -11.51 -16.65 -28.99
CA GLY A 372 -12.73 -16.91 -29.77
C GLY A 372 -13.60 -17.93 -29.04
N ILE A 373 -14.93 -17.72 -29.11
CA ILE A 373 -15.92 -18.64 -28.54
C ILE A 373 -16.60 -19.39 -29.69
N THR A 374 -16.60 -20.72 -29.62
CA THR A 374 -17.26 -21.58 -30.60
C THR A 374 -18.16 -22.61 -29.92
N ASN A 375 -19.07 -23.21 -30.69
CA ASN A 375 -19.92 -24.33 -30.25
C ASN A 375 -20.67 -24.07 -28.93
N VAL A 376 -21.33 -22.91 -28.82
CA VAL A 376 -22.12 -22.55 -27.63
C VAL A 376 -23.50 -23.16 -27.72
N ASP A 377 -23.78 -24.13 -26.84
CA ASP A 377 -25.06 -24.82 -26.76
C ASP A 377 -25.66 -24.58 -25.37
N LEU A 378 -26.86 -24.00 -25.33
CA LEU A 378 -27.64 -23.76 -24.11
C LEU A 378 -28.86 -24.68 -24.11
N SER A 379 -28.95 -25.55 -23.11
CA SER A 379 -29.97 -26.59 -23.01
C SER A 379 -30.78 -26.45 -21.73
N VAL A 380 -32.08 -26.72 -21.84
CA VAL A 380 -32.95 -26.99 -20.69
C VAL A 380 -33.22 -28.50 -20.68
N VAL A 381 -32.82 -29.16 -19.59
CA VAL A 381 -32.80 -30.61 -19.45
C VAL A 381 -33.78 -31.01 -18.36
N ASP A 382 -34.69 -31.95 -18.65
CA ASP A 382 -35.61 -32.50 -17.65
C ASP A 382 -34.89 -33.51 -16.75
N LYS A 383 -35.12 -33.43 -15.44
CA LYS A 383 -34.47 -34.29 -14.44
C LYS A 383 -34.87 -35.76 -14.58
N ASP A 384 -36.07 -36.04 -15.09
CA ASP A 384 -36.59 -37.42 -15.23
C ASP A 384 -36.07 -38.16 -16.48
N GLN A 385 -35.21 -37.52 -17.30
CA GLN A 385 -34.60 -38.05 -18.54
C GLN A 385 -35.58 -38.66 -19.56
N SER A 386 -36.89 -38.51 -19.34
CA SER A 386 -37.96 -39.07 -20.18
C SER A 386 -38.21 -38.23 -21.44
N ILE A 387 -37.75 -36.97 -21.43
CA ILE A 387 -37.86 -36.01 -22.53
C ILE A 387 -36.45 -35.63 -22.98
N ALA A 388 -36.22 -35.65 -24.30
CA ALA A 388 -34.94 -35.23 -24.86
C ALA A 388 -34.65 -33.75 -24.54
N PRO A 389 -33.39 -33.38 -24.23
CA PRO A 389 -33.03 -32.02 -23.86
C PRO A 389 -33.32 -31.04 -24.99
N LYS A 390 -33.87 -29.87 -24.65
CA LYS A 390 -34.12 -28.79 -25.62
C LYS A 390 -32.88 -27.91 -25.74
N THR A 391 -32.01 -28.23 -26.69
CA THR A 391 -30.78 -27.48 -26.95
C THR A 391 -31.00 -26.34 -27.96
N THR A 392 -30.52 -25.14 -27.61
CA THR A 392 -30.48 -23.96 -28.47
C THR A 392 -29.04 -23.54 -28.70
N ARG A 393 -28.58 -23.59 -29.94
CA ARG A 393 -27.25 -23.10 -30.32
C ARG A 393 -27.23 -21.59 -30.43
N VAL A 394 -26.19 -20.98 -29.87
CA VAL A 394 -26.00 -19.52 -29.83
C VAL A 394 -24.67 -19.17 -30.48
N ILE A 395 -24.64 -18.05 -31.20
CA ILE A 395 -23.43 -17.57 -31.89
C ILE A 395 -23.02 -16.26 -31.21
N TYR A 396 -21.77 -16.17 -30.74
CA TYR A 396 -21.23 -14.93 -30.20
C TYR A 396 -21.14 -13.85 -31.30
N PRO A 397 -21.52 -12.57 -31.04
CA PRO A 397 -22.00 -11.98 -29.78
C PRO A 397 -23.54 -11.88 -29.66
N LEU A 398 -24.30 -12.69 -30.41
CA LEU A 398 -25.77 -12.63 -30.42
C LEU A 398 -26.38 -13.22 -29.14
N LYS A 399 -27.60 -12.79 -28.82
CA LYS A 399 -28.38 -13.30 -27.69
C LYS A 399 -29.43 -14.30 -28.16
N VAL A 400 -29.75 -15.30 -27.32
CA VAL A 400 -30.88 -16.22 -27.54
C VAL A 400 -32.19 -15.45 -27.73
N LYS A 401 -32.99 -15.84 -28.73
CA LYS A 401 -34.32 -15.27 -28.97
C LYS A 401 -35.34 -15.91 -28.03
N GLY A 402 -36.03 -15.06 -27.25
CA GLY A 402 -37.02 -15.50 -26.26
C GLY A 402 -36.44 -15.72 -24.87
N ILE A 403 -37.31 -16.08 -23.93
CA ILE A 403 -36.97 -16.31 -22.53
C ILE A 403 -37.02 -17.81 -22.27
N LEU A 404 -35.94 -18.37 -21.71
CA LEU A 404 -35.91 -19.75 -21.26
C LEU A 404 -36.49 -19.82 -19.85
N THR A 405 -37.21 -20.89 -19.53
CA THR A 405 -37.77 -21.11 -18.19
C THR A 405 -37.19 -22.39 -17.63
N ALA A 406 -36.79 -22.36 -16.36
CA ALA A 406 -36.38 -23.54 -15.60
C ALA A 406 -37.01 -23.50 -14.20
N ASP A 407 -37.57 -24.63 -13.78
CA ASP A 407 -38.14 -24.86 -12.46
C ASP A 407 -37.42 -26.00 -11.73
N SER A 408 -37.95 -26.45 -10.59
CA SER A 408 -37.34 -27.52 -9.79
C SER A 408 -37.18 -28.87 -10.51
N HIS A 409 -37.88 -29.09 -11.62
CA HIS A 409 -37.81 -30.31 -12.42
C HIS A 409 -36.87 -30.18 -13.63
N GLN A 410 -36.32 -28.99 -13.87
CA GLN A 410 -35.48 -28.69 -15.03
C GLN A 410 -34.11 -28.13 -14.63
N ASN A 411 -33.08 -28.65 -15.28
CA ASN A 411 -31.71 -28.18 -15.15
C ASN A 411 -31.33 -27.33 -16.36
N ILE A 412 -30.49 -26.33 -16.14
CA ILE A 412 -29.91 -25.51 -17.22
C ILE A 412 -28.49 -25.99 -17.45
N ALA A 413 -28.19 -26.39 -18.67
CA ALA A 413 -26.85 -26.82 -19.07
C ALA A 413 -26.32 -25.89 -20.17
N LEU A 414 -25.13 -25.34 -19.98
CA LEU A 414 -24.41 -24.53 -20.96
C LEU A 414 -23.08 -25.22 -21.28
N SER A 415 -22.80 -25.40 -22.56
CA SER A 415 -21.50 -25.86 -23.03
C SER A 415 -20.93 -24.96 -24.11
N PHE A 416 -19.62 -24.72 -24.08
CA PHE A 416 -18.92 -23.90 -25.07
C PHE A 416 -17.44 -24.29 -25.18
N GLN A 417 -16.81 -23.92 -26.28
CA GLN A 417 -15.38 -24.14 -26.51
C GLN A 417 -14.67 -22.81 -26.72
N LEU A 418 -13.45 -22.71 -26.18
CA LEU A 418 -12.59 -21.55 -26.29
C LEU A 418 -11.34 -21.91 -27.08
N ALA A 419 -11.04 -21.11 -28.08
CA ALA A 419 -9.86 -21.30 -28.91
C ALA A 419 -9.24 -19.96 -29.26
N ASP A 420 -7.94 -19.98 -29.52
CA ASP A 420 -7.20 -18.85 -30.06
C ASP A 420 -7.67 -18.56 -31.49
N VAL A 421 -8.04 -17.31 -31.76
CA VAL A 421 -8.56 -16.91 -33.08
C VAL A 421 -7.52 -17.07 -34.19
N ASN A 422 -6.24 -16.88 -33.89
CA ASN A 422 -5.15 -16.85 -34.84
C ASN A 422 -4.56 -18.24 -35.08
N THR A 423 -4.39 -19.04 -34.03
CA THR A 423 -3.76 -20.36 -34.11
C THR A 423 -4.76 -21.51 -34.16
N GLY A 424 -5.99 -21.30 -33.70
CA GLY A 424 -6.99 -22.35 -33.51
C GLY A 424 -6.68 -23.30 -32.35
N ALA A 425 -5.64 -23.03 -31.57
CA ALA A 425 -5.28 -23.83 -30.41
C ALA A 425 -6.33 -23.68 -29.30
N GLU A 426 -6.61 -24.77 -28.59
CA GLU A 426 -7.52 -24.75 -27.45
C GLU A 426 -6.96 -23.85 -26.35
N LEU A 427 -7.83 -22.99 -25.79
CA LEU A 427 -7.46 -22.07 -24.72
C LEU A 427 -8.13 -22.48 -23.41
N THR A 428 -7.35 -22.39 -22.34
CA THR A 428 -7.84 -22.56 -20.97
C THR A 428 -7.61 -21.29 -20.15
N PRO A 429 -8.48 -20.26 -20.29
CA PRO A 429 -8.30 -18.99 -19.60
C PRO A 429 -8.41 -19.14 -18.09
N HIS A 430 -7.66 -18.32 -17.35
CA HIS A 430 -7.71 -18.27 -15.88
C HIS A 430 -9.11 -17.94 -15.33
N GLN A 431 -9.86 -17.04 -15.99
CA GLN A 431 -11.20 -16.65 -15.58
C GLN A 431 -12.24 -17.07 -16.63
N THR A 432 -13.16 -17.95 -16.23
CA THR A 432 -14.29 -18.41 -17.05
C THR A 432 -15.54 -18.55 -16.17
N PHE A 433 -16.34 -17.49 -16.08
CA PHE A 433 -17.48 -17.42 -15.19
C PHE A 433 -18.81 -17.30 -15.92
N VAL A 434 -19.83 -17.96 -15.37
CA VAL A 434 -21.23 -17.79 -15.76
C VAL A 434 -21.92 -16.99 -14.66
N ARG A 435 -22.29 -15.75 -15.00
CA ARG A 435 -22.96 -14.82 -14.09
C ARG A 435 -24.45 -14.77 -14.40
N LEU A 436 -25.28 -14.98 -13.40
CA LEU A 436 -26.74 -14.80 -13.45
C LEU A 436 -27.12 -13.54 -12.69
N TYR A 437 -27.62 -12.53 -13.40
CA TYR A 437 -27.95 -11.21 -12.85
C TYR A 437 -29.45 -10.93 -12.87
N ASN A 438 -30.05 -10.64 -11.72
CA ASN A 438 -31.45 -10.24 -11.61
C ASN A 438 -31.58 -8.72 -11.66
N GLN A 439 -32.07 -8.19 -12.77
CA GLN A 439 -32.20 -6.74 -12.97
C GLN A 439 -33.15 -6.06 -11.97
N LYS A 440 -34.16 -6.78 -11.46
CA LYS A 440 -35.15 -6.18 -10.54
C LYS A 440 -34.61 -6.03 -9.13
N THR A 441 -33.83 -6.99 -8.65
CA THR A 441 -33.29 -6.98 -7.28
C THR A 441 -31.86 -6.46 -7.21
N GLY A 442 -31.15 -6.41 -8.35
CA GLY A 442 -29.73 -6.11 -8.42
C GLY A 442 -28.83 -7.26 -7.96
N GLN A 443 -29.40 -8.41 -7.60
CA GLN A 443 -28.66 -9.60 -7.16
C GLN A 443 -27.89 -10.23 -8.32
N GLU A 444 -26.66 -10.67 -8.04
CA GLU A 444 -25.85 -11.47 -8.96
C GLU A 444 -25.38 -12.76 -8.28
N VAL A 445 -25.38 -13.84 -9.05
CA VAL A 445 -24.81 -15.14 -8.65
C VAL A 445 -23.81 -15.54 -9.73
N VAL A 446 -22.61 -15.95 -9.33
CA VAL A 446 -21.51 -16.24 -10.25
C VAL A 446 -21.03 -17.67 -10.05
N PHE A 447 -20.98 -18.42 -11.14
CA PHE A 447 -20.50 -19.79 -11.19
C PHE A 447 -19.22 -19.89 -12.02
N VAL A 448 -18.37 -20.85 -11.67
CA VAL A 448 -17.19 -21.19 -12.47
C VAL A 448 -17.59 -22.23 -13.51
N ALA A 449 -17.15 -22.04 -14.76
CA ALA A 449 -17.26 -23.05 -15.80
C ALA A 449 -15.90 -23.75 -15.94
N GLU A 450 -15.87 -25.06 -15.84
CA GLU A 450 -14.62 -25.83 -15.93
C GLU A 450 -14.56 -26.59 -17.26
N PRO A 451 -13.38 -26.70 -17.89
CA PRO A 451 -13.20 -27.52 -19.08
C PRO A 451 -13.14 -29.00 -18.72
N ASP A 452 -13.75 -29.85 -19.53
CA ASP A 452 -13.54 -31.30 -19.46
C ASP A 452 -12.22 -31.73 -20.14
N ASN A 453 -11.93 -33.03 -20.15
CA ASN A 453 -10.73 -33.60 -20.79
C ASN A 453 -10.64 -33.36 -22.31
N LYS A 454 -11.69 -32.82 -22.95
CA LYS A 454 -11.76 -32.44 -24.36
C LYS A 454 -11.85 -30.92 -24.54
N SER A 455 -11.46 -30.15 -23.53
CA SER A 455 -11.50 -28.68 -23.51
C SER A 455 -12.90 -28.11 -23.79
N LEU A 456 -13.95 -28.88 -23.49
CA LEU A 456 -15.33 -28.42 -23.56
C LEU A 456 -15.72 -27.89 -22.19
N TYR A 457 -15.92 -26.58 -22.10
CA TYR A 457 -16.42 -25.94 -20.89
C TYR A 457 -17.86 -26.32 -20.68
N LYS A 458 -18.19 -26.71 -19.45
CA LYS A 458 -19.55 -27.08 -19.05
C LYS A 458 -19.97 -26.34 -17.80
N PHE A 459 -21.22 -25.93 -17.79
CA PHE A 459 -21.91 -25.35 -16.66
C PHE A 459 -23.27 -26.01 -16.53
N ASP A 460 -23.51 -26.67 -15.41
CA ASP A 460 -24.78 -27.31 -15.07
C ASP A 460 -25.37 -26.67 -13.82
N LEU A 461 -26.55 -26.10 -13.97
CA LEU A 461 -27.33 -25.51 -12.89
C LEU A 461 -28.55 -26.38 -12.60
N ASP A 462 -28.49 -27.11 -11.49
CA ASP A 462 -29.66 -27.70 -10.87
C ASP A 462 -30.36 -26.67 -9.99
N VAL A 463 -31.57 -26.26 -10.41
CA VAL A 463 -32.37 -25.23 -9.74
C VAL A 463 -32.77 -25.67 -8.33
N SER A 464 -32.99 -26.95 -8.09
CA SER A 464 -33.38 -27.46 -6.78
C SER A 464 -32.21 -27.50 -5.79
N GLU A 465 -31.05 -27.97 -6.26
CA GLU A 465 -29.86 -28.12 -5.39
C GLU A 465 -29.21 -26.78 -5.05
N ARG A 466 -29.18 -25.84 -6.01
CA ARG A 466 -28.50 -24.55 -5.84
C ARG A 466 -29.40 -23.40 -5.35
N LYS A 467 -30.62 -23.70 -4.86
CA LYS A 467 -31.59 -22.68 -4.41
C LYS A 467 -31.05 -21.68 -3.39
N SER A 468 -30.17 -22.14 -2.49
CA SER A 468 -29.56 -21.30 -1.44
C SER A 468 -28.64 -20.23 -2.00
N GLU A 469 -27.92 -20.50 -3.10
CA GLU A 469 -27.02 -19.54 -3.75
C GLU A 469 -27.78 -18.35 -4.34
N PHE A 470 -29.05 -18.56 -4.72
CA PHE A 470 -29.97 -17.52 -5.19
C PHE A 470 -30.80 -16.89 -4.06
N GLY A 471 -30.63 -17.33 -2.81
CA GLY A 471 -31.48 -16.92 -1.69
C GLY A 471 -32.97 -17.27 -1.90
N SER A 472 -33.25 -18.31 -2.69
CA SER A 472 -34.59 -18.73 -3.10
C SER A 472 -35.42 -17.65 -3.83
N VAL A 473 -34.76 -16.66 -4.44
CA VAL A 473 -35.44 -15.57 -5.16
C VAL A 473 -35.82 -16.02 -6.57
N SER A 474 -37.11 -16.28 -6.80
CA SER A 474 -37.63 -16.53 -8.15
C SER A 474 -37.65 -15.25 -8.99
N GLY A 475 -37.27 -15.33 -10.26
CA GLY A 475 -37.20 -14.15 -11.12
C GLY A 475 -36.56 -14.41 -12.49
N THR A 476 -36.46 -13.33 -13.28
CA THR A 476 -35.75 -13.34 -14.56
C THR A 476 -34.30 -12.90 -14.32
N TYR A 477 -33.37 -13.79 -14.65
CA TYR A 477 -31.94 -13.61 -14.57
C TYR A 477 -31.35 -13.49 -15.98
N PHE A 478 -30.43 -12.56 -16.16
CA PHE A 478 -29.61 -12.44 -17.36
C PHE A 478 -28.38 -13.30 -17.20
N LEU A 479 -28.21 -14.27 -18.10
CA LEU A 479 -27.02 -15.11 -18.16
C LEU A 479 -25.93 -14.39 -18.95
N PHE A 480 -24.86 -14.03 -18.24
CA PHE A 480 -23.64 -13.48 -18.79
C PHE A 480 -22.53 -14.52 -18.75
N LEU A 481 -21.77 -14.62 -19.84
CA LEU A 481 -20.51 -15.35 -19.89
C LEU A 481 -19.36 -14.35 -19.78
N ILE A 482 -18.49 -14.55 -18.79
CA ILE A 482 -17.33 -13.71 -18.50
C ILE A 482 -16.08 -14.54 -18.75
N ILE A 483 -15.25 -14.12 -19.70
CA ILE A 483 -13.99 -14.80 -20.02
C ILE A 483 -12.87 -13.77 -19.97
N GLY A 484 -11.83 -14.07 -19.21
CA GLY A 484 -10.68 -13.20 -19.03
C GLY A 484 -9.43 -13.97 -18.63
N ASP A 485 -8.28 -13.44 -19.02
CA ASP A 485 -6.96 -13.90 -18.62
C ASP A 485 -6.02 -12.71 -18.77
N ALA A 486 -4.93 -12.68 -18.01
CA ALA A 486 -3.91 -11.66 -18.17
C ALA A 486 -3.26 -11.68 -19.57
N THR A 487 -3.30 -12.84 -20.24
CA THR A 487 -2.80 -13.06 -21.61
C THR A 487 -3.85 -12.79 -22.70
N ILE A 488 -5.12 -12.53 -22.37
CA ILE A 488 -6.17 -12.24 -23.36
C ILE A 488 -6.26 -10.73 -23.62
N GLU A 489 -6.24 -10.32 -24.90
CA GLU A 489 -6.39 -8.91 -25.29
C GLU A 489 -7.85 -8.44 -25.33
N ASN A 490 -8.77 -9.35 -25.64
CA ASN A 490 -10.19 -9.08 -25.84
C ASN A 490 -11.03 -9.75 -24.74
N PRO A 491 -11.06 -9.24 -23.50
CA PRO A 491 -11.88 -9.83 -22.44
C PRO A 491 -13.36 -9.82 -22.86
N ILE A 492 -14.03 -10.96 -22.68
CA ILE A 492 -15.41 -11.14 -23.16
C ILE A 492 -16.37 -11.03 -21.97
N LEU A 493 -17.32 -10.11 -22.08
CA LEU A 493 -18.54 -10.07 -21.28
C LEU A 493 -19.73 -10.17 -22.22
N TRP A 494 -20.37 -11.33 -22.26
CA TRP A 494 -21.42 -11.61 -23.26
C TRP A 494 -22.75 -11.97 -22.60
N HIS A 495 -23.82 -11.23 -22.96
CA HIS A 495 -25.19 -11.56 -22.57
C HIS A 495 -25.75 -12.67 -23.47
N VAL A 496 -25.70 -13.91 -22.98
CA VAL A 496 -26.07 -15.10 -23.75
C VAL A 496 -27.59 -15.26 -23.85
N ALA A 497 -28.31 -15.17 -22.72
CA ALA A 497 -29.75 -15.46 -22.67
C ALA A 497 -30.45 -14.80 -21.46
N ASP A 498 -31.78 -14.72 -21.54
CA ASP A 498 -32.64 -14.41 -20.40
C ASP A 498 -33.30 -15.70 -19.89
N ILE A 499 -33.19 -15.95 -18.60
CA ILE A 499 -33.63 -17.18 -17.96
C ILE A 499 -34.57 -16.83 -16.81
N THR A 500 -35.79 -17.36 -16.84
CA THR A 500 -36.73 -17.29 -15.73
C THR A 500 -36.55 -18.52 -14.84
N ILE A 501 -36.04 -18.31 -13.63
CA ILE A 501 -35.82 -19.36 -12.64
C ILE A 501 -36.99 -19.31 -11.64
N ARG A 502 -37.60 -20.47 -11.38
CA ARG A 502 -38.69 -20.63 -10.42
C ARG A 502 -38.30 -21.66 -9.35
N PHE A 503 -38.14 -21.20 -8.12
CA PHE A 503 -38.00 -22.07 -6.96
C PHE A 503 -39.39 -22.44 -6.40
N PRO A 504 -39.57 -23.66 -5.85
CA PRO A 504 -40.81 -24.04 -5.16
C PRO A 504 -41.09 -23.07 -4.00
N ASP A 505 -42.33 -22.59 -3.92
CA ASP A 505 -42.80 -21.69 -2.85
C ASP A 505 -42.74 -22.43 -1.49
N GLU A 506 -41.65 -22.30 -0.74
CA GLU A 506 -41.70 -22.45 0.71
C GLU A 506 -42.28 -21.14 1.27
N ASP A 507 -43.54 -21.19 1.71
CA ASP A 507 -44.29 -20.18 2.49
C ASP A 507 -43.78 -18.73 2.39
N ALA A 508 -44.24 -18.05 1.33
CA ALA A 508 -44.01 -16.64 1.05
C ALA A 508 -42.52 -16.25 0.88
N PRO A 509 -42.18 -15.39 -0.09
CA PRO A 509 -40.84 -14.84 -0.15
C PRO A 509 -40.65 -14.08 1.16
N THR A 510 -39.82 -14.58 2.07
CA THR A 510 -39.13 -13.68 2.98
C THR A 510 -38.32 -12.84 2.02
N PRO A 511 -38.67 -11.56 1.77
CA PRO A 511 -37.93 -10.81 0.81
C PRO A 511 -36.54 -10.74 1.41
N VAL A 512 -35.59 -11.43 0.79
CA VAL A 512 -34.21 -10.97 0.76
C VAL A 512 -34.20 -9.70 -0.11
N GLN A 513 -35.10 -8.75 0.18
CA GLN A 513 -34.73 -7.36 0.15
C GLN A 513 -33.47 -7.35 0.98
N LEU A 514 -32.33 -7.13 0.32
CA LEU A 514 -31.12 -6.58 0.91
C LEU A 514 -31.53 -5.90 2.22
N LEU A 515 -31.36 -6.60 3.34
CA LEU A 515 -31.67 -6.08 4.65
C LEU A 515 -30.63 -5.00 4.82
N ASN A 516 -30.94 -3.80 4.33
CA ASN A 516 -30.12 -2.64 4.58
C ASN A 516 -30.08 -2.56 6.10
N PRO A 517 -28.96 -2.91 6.75
CA PRO A 517 -28.93 -3.01 8.20
C PRO A 517 -29.12 -1.62 8.84
N TYR A 518 -29.06 -0.57 8.01
CA TYR A 518 -29.25 0.83 8.36
C TYR A 518 -30.67 1.34 8.08
N ALA A 519 -31.58 0.52 7.55
CA ALA A 519 -32.99 0.91 7.42
C ALA A 519 -33.66 0.97 8.80
N PRO A 520 -34.50 1.99 9.07
CA PRO A 520 -35.23 2.06 10.34
C PRO A 520 -36.14 0.84 10.45
N LYS A 521 -36.01 0.11 11.56
CA LYS A 521 -36.91 -0.99 11.87
C LYS A 521 -38.33 -0.44 12.11
N PRO A 522 -39.38 -1.23 11.84
CA PRO A 522 -40.73 -0.86 12.22
C PRO A 522 -40.80 -0.48 13.70
N GLU A 523 -41.53 0.59 14.02
CA GLU A 523 -41.72 1.05 15.39
C GLU A 523 -42.45 -0.03 16.21
N ILE A 524 -41.88 -0.42 17.36
CA ILE A 524 -42.51 -1.34 18.29
C ILE A 524 -43.32 -0.53 19.29
N GLN A 525 -44.64 -0.59 19.20
CA GLN A 525 -45.54 0.06 20.17
C GLN A 525 -45.76 -0.85 21.38
N HIS A 526 -45.35 -0.40 22.57
CA HIS A 526 -45.63 -1.13 23.80
C HIS A 526 -47.12 -1.08 24.13
N LEU A 527 -47.80 -2.22 24.03
CA LEU A 527 -49.18 -2.35 24.47
C LEU A 527 -49.22 -2.54 25.99
N PHE A 528 -49.49 -1.46 26.71
CA PHE A 528 -49.73 -1.54 28.15
C PHE A 528 -50.93 -2.44 28.43
N ARG A 529 -50.88 -3.17 29.55
CA ARG A 529 -52.03 -3.90 30.07
C ARG A 529 -53.18 -2.93 30.30
N GLU A 530 -54.37 -3.26 29.82
CA GLU A 530 -55.55 -2.44 30.06
C GLU A 530 -55.81 -2.28 31.58
N PRO A 531 -56.10 -1.07 32.06
CA PRO A 531 -56.41 -0.85 33.47
C PRO A 531 -57.70 -1.57 33.84
N GLU A 532 -57.69 -2.23 35.00
CA GLU A 532 -58.88 -2.91 35.52
C GLU A 532 -60.04 -1.91 35.73
N LYS A 533 -61.24 -2.28 35.30
CA LYS A 533 -62.44 -1.45 35.46
C LYS A 533 -62.81 -1.36 36.94
N ARG A 534 -62.79 -0.14 37.49
CA ARG A 534 -63.26 0.12 38.86
C ARG A 534 -64.80 0.18 38.92
N PRO A 535 -65.44 -0.28 40.01
CA PRO A 535 -66.88 -0.11 40.20
C PRO A 535 -67.31 1.36 40.21
N PRO A 536 -68.59 1.67 39.90
CA PRO A 536 -69.10 3.04 39.98
C PRO A 536 -69.08 3.59 41.41
N THR A 537 -68.63 4.83 41.60
CA THR A 537 -68.50 5.50 42.90
C THR A 537 -69.80 5.54 43.71
N VAL A 538 -70.95 5.62 43.02
CA VAL A 538 -72.27 5.62 43.66
C VAL A 538 -72.52 4.31 44.42
N VAL A 539 -72.12 3.18 43.84
CA VAL A 539 -72.26 1.86 44.47
C VAL A 539 -71.34 1.79 45.69
N SER A 540 -70.07 2.20 45.54
CA SER A 540 -69.13 2.22 46.67
C SER A 540 -69.62 3.08 47.84
N ASN A 541 -70.12 4.29 47.58
CA ASN A 541 -70.62 5.20 48.61
C ASN A 541 -71.87 4.65 49.33
N ALA A 542 -72.79 4.02 48.58
CA ALA A 542 -73.98 3.41 49.16
C ALA A 542 -73.59 2.28 50.14
N PHE A 543 -72.65 1.42 49.76
CA PHE A 543 -72.17 0.35 50.64
C PHE A 543 -71.38 0.89 51.84
N THR A 544 -70.60 1.96 51.71
CA THR A 544 -69.96 2.61 52.86
C THR A 544 -70.98 3.12 53.88
N ALA A 545 -72.07 3.75 53.42
CA ALA A 545 -73.16 4.19 54.31
C ALA A 545 -73.85 3.00 55.00
N LEU A 546 -74.07 1.89 54.27
CA LEU A 546 -74.62 0.66 54.84
C LEU A 546 -73.70 0.05 55.91
N VAL A 547 -72.37 0.16 55.77
CA VAL A 547 -71.42 -0.33 56.80
C VAL A 547 -71.43 0.55 58.06
N ILE A 548 -71.71 1.85 57.95
CA ILE A 548 -71.82 2.75 59.11
C ILE A 548 -73.17 2.60 59.83
N ALA A 549 -74.24 2.20 59.13
CA ALA A 549 -75.59 2.11 59.69
C ALA A 549 -75.72 1.23 60.96
N PRO A 550 -75.09 0.04 61.06
CA PRO A 550 -75.11 -0.77 62.29
C PRO A 550 -74.53 -0.05 63.52
N LEU A 551 -73.53 0.82 63.36
CA LEU A 551 -72.98 1.59 64.47
C LEU A 551 -74.01 2.59 65.01
N LEU A 552 -74.73 3.27 64.12
CA LEU A 552 -75.81 4.18 64.50
C LEU A 552 -76.94 3.41 65.20
N LEU A 553 -77.31 2.24 64.68
CA LEU A 553 -78.30 1.36 65.30
C LEU A 553 -77.86 0.92 66.71
N LEU A 554 -76.60 0.56 66.91
CA LEU A 554 -76.04 0.20 68.23
C LEU A 554 -76.22 1.33 69.24
N LEU A 555 -75.93 2.59 68.86
CA LEU A 555 -76.09 3.74 69.74
C LEU A 555 -77.56 3.98 70.12
N ILE A 556 -78.49 3.82 69.17
CA ILE A 556 -79.94 3.89 69.43
C ILE A 556 -80.37 2.79 70.42
N LEU A 557 -79.90 1.57 70.22
CA LEU A 557 -80.24 0.44 71.10
C LEU A 557 -79.67 0.62 72.51
N TRP A 558 -78.43 1.11 72.66
CA TRP A 558 -77.85 1.43 73.96
C TRP A 558 -78.66 2.49 74.71
N ALA A 559 -79.11 3.53 74.01
CA ALA A 559 -79.99 4.54 74.59
C ALA A 559 -81.33 3.94 75.05
N LYS A 560 -81.94 3.04 74.25
CA LYS A 560 -83.19 2.35 74.62
C LYS A 560 -83.03 1.38 75.79
N LEU A 561 -81.89 0.69 75.90
CA LEU A 561 -81.59 -0.26 76.97
C LEU A 561 -81.14 0.42 78.27
N GLY A 562 -80.91 1.74 78.27
CA GLY A 562 -80.48 2.49 79.45
C GLY A 562 -79.01 2.26 79.83
N VAL A 563 -78.16 1.86 78.87
CA VAL A 563 -76.71 1.70 79.08
C VAL A 563 -76.12 3.06 79.46
N ASN A 564 -75.56 3.16 80.67
CA ASN A 564 -75.00 4.39 81.20
C ASN A 564 -73.58 4.17 81.75
N ILE A 565 -72.85 5.27 81.92
CA ILE A 565 -71.47 5.27 82.43
C ILE A 565 -71.42 5.77 83.90
N SER A 566 -72.47 5.48 84.69
CA SER A 566 -72.63 5.99 86.07
C SER A 566 -71.50 5.59 87.02
N ASN A 567 -70.88 4.43 86.80
CA ASN A 567 -69.81 3.90 87.63
C ASN A 567 -68.39 4.37 87.20
N PHE A 568 -68.29 5.45 86.42
CA PHE A 568 -67.00 6.01 86.01
C PHE A 568 -66.38 6.85 87.14
N THR A 569 -65.33 6.33 87.77
CA THR A 569 -64.58 7.05 88.78
C THR A 569 -63.41 7.80 88.16
N PHE A 570 -63.30 9.11 88.44
CA PHE A 570 -62.19 9.98 88.00
C PHE A 570 -60.90 9.73 88.78
N THR A 571 -60.41 8.49 88.80
CA THR A 571 -59.10 8.16 89.35
C THR A 571 -58.02 8.27 88.28
N PRO A 572 -56.77 8.63 88.63
CA PRO A 572 -55.69 8.77 87.64
C PRO A 572 -55.50 7.53 86.78
N SER A 573 -55.58 6.32 87.37
CA SER A 573 -55.47 5.06 86.63
C SER A 573 -56.59 4.84 85.62
N THR A 574 -57.82 5.25 85.94
CA THR A 574 -58.97 5.12 85.02
C THR A 574 -58.83 6.08 83.84
N LEU A 575 -58.44 7.33 84.08
CA LEU A 575 -58.24 8.33 83.04
C LEU A 575 -57.07 7.97 82.11
N ILE A 576 -55.92 7.60 82.68
CA ILE A 576 -54.73 7.21 81.90
C ILE A 576 -55.01 5.95 81.08
N PHE A 577 -55.76 4.98 81.63
CA PHE A 577 -56.13 3.77 80.89
C PHE A 577 -57.01 4.09 79.67
N HIS A 578 -58.10 4.83 79.85
CA HIS A 578 -59.00 5.15 78.73
C HIS A 578 -58.36 6.10 77.71
N LEU A 579 -57.58 7.09 78.15
CA LEU A 579 -56.85 7.97 77.24
C LEU A 579 -55.75 7.21 76.48
N GLY A 580 -55.01 6.35 77.17
CA GLY A 580 -54.00 5.48 76.57
C GLY A 580 -54.60 4.52 75.54
N HIS A 581 -55.77 3.93 75.85
CA HIS A 581 -56.50 3.09 74.90
C HIS A 581 -56.99 3.86 73.67
N ALA A 582 -57.56 5.06 73.85
CA ALA A 582 -57.95 5.93 72.75
C ALA A 582 -56.74 6.36 71.90
N ALA A 583 -55.60 6.65 72.54
CA ALA A 583 -54.35 7.00 71.86
C ALA A 583 -53.80 5.81 71.05
N MET A 584 -53.91 4.57 71.54
CA MET A 584 -53.54 3.38 70.76
C MET A 584 -54.44 3.18 69.53
N LEU A 585 -55.76 3.37 69.67
CA LEU A 585 -56.68 3.32 68.51
C LEU A 585 -56.39 4.44 67.50
N GLY A 586 -56.13 5.65 67.99
CA GLY A 586 -55.67 6.77 67.16
C GLY A 586 -54.35 6.45 66.45
N LEU A 587 -53.38 5.85 67.14
CA LEU A 587 -52.13 5.40 66.54
C LEU A 587 -52.35 4.38 65.42
N MET A 588 -53.34 3.47 65.54
CA MET A 588 -53.68 2.55 64.44
C MET A 588 -54.22 3.29 63.21
N TYR A 589 -54.98 4.38 63.39
CA TYR A 589 -55.39 5.24 62.27
C TYR A 589 -54.20 5.99 61.64
N VAL A 590 -53.28 6.52 62.46
CA VAL A 590 -52.07 7.17 61.93
C VAL A 590 -51.15 6.16 61.23
N TYR A 591 -51.12 4.91 61.69
CA TYR A 591 -50.45 3.81 60.99
C TYR A 591 -51.06 3.55 59.61
N TRP A 592 -52.38 3.49 59.51
CA TRP A 592 -53.04 3.29 58.24
C TRP A 592 -52.78 4.43 57.23
N THR A 593 -52.60 5.66 57.72
CA THR A 593 -52.46 6.85 56.86
C THR A 593 -51.02 7.28 56.57
N HIS A 594 -50.09 7.14 57.52
CA HIS A 594 -48.77 7.78 57.42
C HIS A 594 -47.58 6.97 57.98
N LEU A 595 -47.72 6.26 59.12
CA LEU A 595 -46.57 5.61 59.77
C LEU A 595 -46.20 4.28 59.11
N ASN A 596 -44.92 3.95 59.09
CA ASN A 596 -44.48 2.60 58.77
C ASN A 596 -44.58 1.66 59.99
N MET A 597 -44.50 0.35 59.75
CA MET A 597 -44.68 -0.68 60.78
C MET A 597 -43.74 -0.49 61.99
N PHE A 598 -42.45 -0.20 61.77
CA PHE A 598 -41.48 -0.08 62.87
C PHE A 598 -41.72 1.15 63.75
N GLN A 599 -42.09 2.28 63.15
CA GLN A 599 -42.45 3.48 63.90
C GLN A 599 -43.70 3.25 64.73
N THR A 600 -44.73 2.64 64.14
CA THR A 600 -45.97 2.26 64.84
C THR A 600 -45.67 1.34 66.02
N LEU A 601 -44.86 0.29 65.83
CA LEU A 601 -44.48 -0.61 66.91
C LEU A 601 -43.73 0.10 68.05
N LYS A 602 -42.83 1.04 67.73
CA LYS A 602 -42.13 1.85 68.74
C LYS A 602 -43.11 2.66 69.60
N TYR A 603 -44.01 3.41 68.95
CA TYR A 603 -45.00 4.21 69.68
C TYR A 603 -46.00 3.34 70.43
N LEU A 604 -46.41 2.21 69.85
CA LEU A 604 -47.32 1.25 70.45
C LEU A 604 -46.70 0.58 71.67
N ALA A 605 -45.40 0.27 71.65
CA ALA A 605 -44.70 -0.29 72.82
C ALA A 605 -44.71 0.69 74.00
N VAL A 606 -44.46 1.97 73.74
CA VAL A 606 -44.49 3.02 74.77
C VAL A 606 -45.91 3.24 75.30
N LEU A 607 -46.88 3.50 74.42
CA LEU A 607 -48.28 3.72 74.81
C LEU A 607 -48.90 2.48 75.46
N GLY A 608 -48.58 1.30 74.93
CA GLY A 608 -49.02 0.00 75.44
C GLY A 608 -48.47 -0.28 76.82
N GLY A 609 -47.18 -0.01 77.07
CA GLY A 609 -46.57 -0.11 78.39
C GLY A 609 -47.27 0.78 79.43
N ILE A 610 -47.49 2.06 79.11
CA ILE A 610 -48.21 3.00 79.99
C ILE A 610 -49.64 2.53 80.25
N THR A 611 -50.37 2.15 79.19
CA THR A 611 -51.76 1.71 79.29
C THR A 611 -51.88 0.40 80.09
N PHE A 612 -50.92 -0.52 79.95
CA PHE A 612 -50.88 -1.79 80.69
C PHE A 612 -50.83 -1.57 82.21
N PHE A 613 -49.90 -0.75 82.70
CA PHE A 613 -49.79 -0.48 84.14
C PHE A 613 -51.01 0.27 84.69
N ALA A 614 -51.52 1.27 83.96
CA ALA A 614 -52.73 1.98 84.36
C ALA A 614 -53.96 1.05 84.40
N GLY A 615 -54.09 0.19 83.40
CA GLY A 615 -55.15 -0.82 83.31
C GLY A 615 -55.07 -1.84 84.45
N ASN A 616 -53.88 -2.37 84.76
CA ASN A 616 -53.70 -3.31 85.87
C ASN A 616 -54.19 -2.72 87.19
N ARG A 617 -53.82 -1.46 87.49
CA ARG A 617 -54.28 -0.78 88.71
C ARG A 617 -55.78 -0.49 88.70
N MET A 618 -56.33 -0.04 87.57
CA MET A 618 -57.78 0.22 87.43
C MET A 618 -58.60 -1.07 87.61
N LEU A 619 -58.18 -2.17 86.99
CA LEU A 619 -58.85 -3.47 87.08
C LEU A 619 -58.78 -4.04 88.50
N ALA A 620 -57.64 -3.91 89.19
CA ALA A 620 -57.51 -4.29 90.60
C ALA A 620 -58.49 -3.51 91.50
N GLN A 621 -58.62 -2.19 91.31
CA GLN A 621 -59.60 -1.38 92.05
C GLN A 621 -61.05 -1.82 91.78
N LYS A 622 -61.38 -2.14 90.53
CA LYS A 622 -62.71 -2.67 90.19
C LYS A 622 -62.95 -4.06 90.79
N ALA A 623 -61.93 -4.92 90.82
CA ALA A 623 -62.02 -6.25 91.42
C ALA A 623 -62.24 -6.17 92.93
N VAL A 624 -61.56 -5.26 93.64
CA VAL A 624 -61.80 -5.00 95.07
C VAL A 624 -63.24 -4.57 95.32
N LYS A 625 -63.78 -3.63 94.52
CA LYS A 625 -65.20 -3.25 94.64
C LYS A 625 -66.16 -4.40 94.40
N ARG A 626 -65.82 -5.36 93.53
CA ARG A 626 -66.63 -6.56 93.27
C ARG A 626 -66.52 -7.61 94.37
N LEU A 627 -65.41 -7.68 95.10
CA LEU A 627 -65.21 -8.61 96.22
C LEU A 627 -65.71 -8.05 97.56
N ALA A 628 -65.83 -6.72 97.66
CA ALA A 628 -66.40 -6.01 98.81
C ALA A 628 -67.93 -5.90 98.74
N HIS A 629 -68.53 -6.23 97.59
CA HIS A 629 -69.95 -6.48 97.37
C HIS A 629 -70.20 -7.97 97.24
#